data_AF-A0AA35S8Q5-F1
#
_entry.id   AF-A0AA35S8Q5-F1
#
_cell.length_a   1.000
_cell.length_b   1.000
_cell.length_c   1.000
_cell.angle_alpha   90.00
_cell.angle_beta   90.00
_cell.angle_gamma   90.00
#
_symmetry.space_group_name_H-M   'P 1'
#
loop_
_entity.id
_entity.type
_entity.pdbx_description
1 polymer ?
#
loop_
_entity_poly.entity_id
_entity_poly.type
_entity_poly.pdbx_seq_one_letter_code
_entity_poly.pdbx_strand_id
1 'polypeptide(L)'
;FNTINRQATLHNIKSICPPLYQILVNTYRAPVRCIICGDGEITSSEGTTQGDPLAMAMYALAVKPLIGELKSDAPGVKQVWCRHL
;
A
#
# COMPACT_ATOMS: atom_id res chain seq x y z
N PHE A 1 -6.70 -1.95 -0.48
CA PHE A 1 -6.29 -1.86 0.93
C PHE A 1 -5.77 -3.18 1.45
N ASN A 2 -6.58 -4.24 1.53
CA ASN A 2 -6.22 -5.43 2.31
C ASN A 2 -5.31 -6.45 1.59
N THR A 3 -5.14 -6.33 0.27
CA THR A 3 -4.50 -7.36 -0.58
C THR A 3 -3.20 -6.91 -1.24
N ILE A 4 -2.68 -5.71 -0.93
CA ILE A 4 -1.40 -5.30 -1.51
C ILE A 4 -0.26 -6.13 -0.91
N ASN A 5 0.65 -6.60 -1.76
CA ASN A 5 1.84 -7.28 -1.25
C ASN A 5 2.74 -6.27 -0.53
N ARG A 6 2.89 -6.45 0.78
CA ARG A 6 3.55 -5.46 1.64
C ARG A 6 5.05 -5.36 1.39
N GLN A 7 5.71 -6.49 1.14
CA GLN A 7 7.14 -6.53 0.86
C GLN A 7 7.47 -5.85 -0.48
N ALA A 8 6.75 -6.19 -1.54
CA ALA A 8 6.88 -5.54 -2.84
C ALA A 8 6.57 -4.04 -2.76
N THR A 9 5.54 -3.67 -2.01
CA THR A 9 5.18 -2.27 -1.78
C THR A 9 6.31 -1.50 -1.11
N LEU A 10 6.84 -1.99 0.02
CA LEU A 10 7.91 -1.31 0.75
C LEU A 10 9.20 -1.23 -0.07
N HIS A 11 9.54 -2.28 -0.81
CA HIS A 11 10.66 -2.28 -1.74
C HIS A 11 10.53 -1.19 -2.81
N ASN A 12 9.35 -1.06 -3.43
CA ASN A 12 9.10 -0.07 -4.47
C ASN A 12 9.06 1.36 -3.91
N ILE A 13 8.46 1.55 -2.74
CA ILE A 13 8.37 2.87 -2.07
C ILE A 13 9.75 3.43 -1.74
N LYS A 14 10.73 2.56 -1.43
CA LYS A 14 12.13 2.99 -1.21
C LYS A 14 12.67 3.83 -2.37
N SER A 15 12.28 3.52 -3.60
CA SER A 15 12.69 4.25 -4.80
C SER A 15 11.69 5.35 -5.19
N ILE A 16 10.38 5.09 -5.06
CA ILE A 16 9.32 6.02 -5.50
C ILE A 16 9.22 7.24 -4.59
N CYS A 17 9.32 7.06 -3.27
CA CYS A 17 9.20 8.13 -2.28
C CYS A 17 10.08 7.85 -1.05
N PRO A 18 11.41 8.06 -1.16
CA PRO A 18 12.34 7.84 -0.06
C PRO A 18 11.97 8.54 1.26
N PRO A 19 11.42 9.78 1.26
CA PRO A 19 11.02 10.43 2.52
C PRO A 19 9.92 9.67 3.29
N LEU A 20 8.98 9.05 2.57
CA LEU A 20 7.87 8.31 3.20
C LEU A 20 8.24 6.86 3.50
N TYR A 21 9.27 6.32 2.84
CA TYR A 21 9.73 4.95 3.07
C TYR A 21 10.05 4.67 4.55
N GLN A 22 10.75 5.59 5.23
CA GLN A 22 11.23 5.34 6.58
C GLN A 22 10.10 5.13 7.59
N ILE A 23 9.06 5.94 7.53
CA ILE A 23 7.89 5.78 8.42
C ILE A 23 7.09 4.52 8.03
N LEU A 24 6.93 4.25 6.73
CA LEU A 24 6.17 3.09 6.28
C LEU A 24 6.86 1.78 6.60
N VAL A 25 8.17 1.66 6.41
CA VAL A 25 8.91 0.43 6.74
C VAL A 25 8.87 0.15 8.24
N ASN A 26 8.96 1.18 9.07
CA ASN A 26 8.87 1.02 10.52
C ASN A 26 7.47 0.56 10.98
N THR A 27 6.42 1.06 10.33
CA THR A 27 5.03 0.69 10.64
C THR A 27 4.64 -0.68 10.09
N TYR A 28 5.09 -1.03 8.88
CA TYR A 28 4.50 -2.11 8.08
C TYR A 28 5.43 -3.30 7.83
N ARG A 29 6.75 -3.25 8.09
CA ARG A 29 7.66 -4.37 7.75
C ARG A 29 7.30 -5.70 8.42
N ALA A 30 6.68 -5.66 9.59
CA ALA A 30 6.31 -6.83 10.36
C ALA A 30 4.83 -7.18 10.14
N PRO A 31 4.46 -8.46 10.25
CA PRO A 31 3.06 -8.85 10.33
C PRO A 31 2.36 -8.19 11.53
N VAL A 32 1.12 -7.75 11.35
CA VAL A 32 0.34 -7.09 12.40
C VAL A 32 -0.65 -8.07 13.02
N ARG A 33 -0.82 -8.00 14.34
CA ARG A 33 -1.84 -8.76 15.06
C ARG A 33 -3.20 -8.12 14.88
N CYS A 34 -4.18 -8.89 14.43
CA CYS A 34 -5.57 -8.49 14.26
C CYS A 34 -6.42 -9.25 15.29
N ILE A 35 -7.05 -8.50 16.20
CA ILE A 35 -7.93 -9.07 17.23
C ILE A 35 -9.32 -9.28 16.66
N ILE A 36 -9.88 -10.48 16.85
CA ILE A 36 -11.23 -10.83 16.42
C ILE A 36 -12.20 -10.55 17.57
N CYS A 37 -13.35 -9.95 17.26
CA CYS A 37 -14.38 -9.70 18.26
C CYS A 37 -14.97 -11.03 18.75
N GLY A 38 -14.97 -11.28 20.07
CA GLY A 38 -15.48 -12.51 20.67
C GLY A 38 -14.37 -13.36 21.29
N ASP A 39 -13.41 -13.82 20.48
CA ASP A 39 -12.16 -14.44 20.92
C ASP A 39 -11.20 -14.62 19.72
N GLY A 40 -9.90 -14.69 19.98
CA GLY A 40 -8.87 -15.05 19.02
C GLY A 40 -8.10 -13.89 18.36
N GLU A 41 -6.96 -14.25 17.77
CA GLU A 41 -6.12 -13.35 16.98
C GLU A 41 -5.68 -14.01 15.69
N ILE A 42 -5.58 -13.21 14.63
CA ILE A 42 -4.94 -13.59 13.37
C ILE A 42 -3.83 -12.61 13.04
N THR A 43 -2.93 -13.04 12.19
CA THR A 43 -1.82 -12.20 11.74
C THR A 43 -2.04 -11.74 10.31
N SER A 44 -1.91 -10.44 10.06
CA SER A 44 -1.97 -9.86 8.72
C SER A 44 -0.57 -9.49 8.20
N SER A 45 -0.16 -10.14 7.11
CA SER A 45 1.11 -9.90 6.40
C SER A 45 0.95 -9.10 5.11
N GLU A 46 -0.30 -8.83 4.70
CA GLU A 46 -0.63 -8.11 3.47
C GLU A 46 -1.46 -6.87 3.75
N GLY A 47 -1.55 -6.00 2.75
CA GLY A 47 -2.39 -4.83 2.84
C GLY A 47 -1.88 -3.75 3.79
N THR A 48 -2.78 -2.81 4.03
CA THR A 48 -2.64 -1.75 5.03
C THR A 48 -3.77 -1.86 6.05
N THR A 49 -3.54 -1.33 7.26
CA THR A 49 -4.55 -1.34 8.33
C THR A 49 -5.59 -0.25 8.04
N GLN A 50 -6.87 -0.62 7.92
CA GLN A 50 -7.92 0.37 7.70
C GLN A 50 -8.08 1.26 8.95
N GLY A 51 -8.23 2.56 8.74
CA GLY A 51 -8.24 3.55 9.84
C GLY A 51 -6.85 4.06 10.25
N ASP A 52 -5.75 3.50 9.72
CA ASP A 52 -4.41 4.07 9.90
C ASP A 52 -4.25 5.33 9.01
N PRO A 53 -3.80 6.48 9.56
CA PRO A 53 -3.45 7.68 8.79
C PRO A 53 -2.50 7.41 7.60
N LEU A 54 -1.61 6.43 7.69
CA LEU A 54 -0.63 6.10 6.66
C LEU A 54 -1.18 5.17 5.57
N ALA A 55 -2.33 4.53 5.80
CA ALA A 55 -2.85 3.48 4.92
C ALA A 55 -3.15 3.99 3.51
N MET A 56 -3.76 5.17 3.39
CA MET A 56 -4.07 5.78 2.10
C MET A 56 -2.82 6.15 1.31
N ALA A 57 -1.83 6.75 1.98
CA ALA A 57 -0.58 7.15 1.35
C ALA A 57 0.22 5.94 0.85
N MET A 58 0.33 4.90 1.68
CA MET A 58 0.97 3.64 1.28
C MET A 58 0.24 2.97 0.12
N TYR A 59 -1.10 2.90 0.18
CA TYR A 59 -1.90 2.30 -0.90
C TYR A 59 -1.73 3.05 -2.23
N ALA A 60 -1.75 4.39 -2.20
CA ALA A 60 -1.56 5.21 -3.40
C ALA A 60 -0.18 4.98 -4.06
N LEU A 61 0.87 4.86 -3.25
CA LEU A 61 2.21 4.55 -3.75
C LEU A 61 2.32 3.09 -4.24
N ALA A 62 1.67 2.15 -3.57
CA ALA A 62 1.68 0.73 -3.93
C ALA A 62 1.11 0.47 -5.33
N VAL A 63 0.05 1.19 -5.71
CA VAL A 63 -0.62 1.02 -7.02
C VAL A 63 0.02 1.84 -8.15
N LYS A 64 0.94 2.75 -7.83
CA LYS A 64 1.58 3.62 -8.84
C LYS A 64 2.27 2.85 -9.98
N PRO A 65 3.04 1.76 -9.73
CA PRO A 65 3.63 0.98 -10.81
C PRO A 65 2.59 0.38 -11.76
N LEU A 66 1.54 -0.25 -11.19
CA LEU A 66 0.43 -0.83 -11.95
C LEU A 66 -0.28 0.21 -12.83
N ILE A 67 -0.50 1.42 -12.31
CA ILE A 67 -1.08 2.51 -13.09
C ILE A 67 -0.17 2.91 -14.25
N GLY A 68 1.15 2.90 -14.05
CA GLY A 68 2.13 3.17 -15.10
C GLY A 68 2.05 2.15 -16.23
N GLU A 69 2.01 0.87 -15.88
CA GLU A 69 1.85 -0.24 -16.83
C GLU A 69 0.53 -0.13 -17.60
N LEU A 70 -0.60 0.07 -16.89
CA LEU A 70 -1.91 0.23 -17.54
C LEU A 70 -1.98 1.40 -18.52
N LYS A 71 -1.30 2.51 -18.24
CA LYS A 71 -1.22 3.66 -19.15
C LYS A 71 -0.37 3.37 -20.38
N SER A 72 0.69 2.57 -20.22
CA SER A 72 1.55 2.13 -21.32
C SER A 72 0.80 1.15 -22.23
N ASP A 73 0.12 0.16 -21.64
CA ASP A 73 -0.56 -0.91 -22.37
C ASP A 73 -1.88 -0.45 -22.99
N ALA A 74 -2.58 0.47 -22.34
CA ALA A 74 -3.85 1.01 -22.80
C ALA A 74 -3.89 2.55 -22.65
N PRO A 75 -3.37 3.31 -23.63
CA PRO A 75 -3.29 4.78 -23.56
C PRO A 75 -4.64 5.50 -23.36
N GLY A 76 -5.76 4.84 -23.67
CA GLY A 76 -7.11 5.35 -23.43
C GLY A 76 -7.59 5.25 -21.97
N VAL A 77 -6.90 4.46 -21.13
CA VAL A 77 -7.25 4.28 -19.72
C VAL A 77 -6.93 5.54 -18.94
N LYS A 78 -7.94 6.08 -18.26
CA LYS A 78 -7.82 7.27 -17.42
C LYS A 78 -7.94 6.88 -15.96
N GLN A 79 -6.96 7.29 -15.17
CA GLN A 79 -7.09 7.30 -13.73
C GLN A 79 -8.00 8.48 -13.33
N VAL A 80 -9.23 8.18 -12.92
CA VAL A 80 -10.26 9.19 -12.62
C VAL A 80 -10.23 9.69 -11.17
N TRP A 81 -9.51 9.00 -10.29
CA TRP A 81 -9.29 9.34 -8.88
C TRP A 81 -7.85 9.82 -8.64
N CYS A 82 -7.67 10.86 -7.81
CA CYS A 82 -6.36 11.49 -7.53
C CYS A 82 -5.59 11.91 -8.81
N ARG A 83 -6.10 12.91 -9.53
CA ARG A 83 -5.61 13.32 -10.85
C ARG A 83 -4.25 14.06 -10.86
N HIS A 84 -3.63 14.35 -9.71
CA HIS A 84 -2.53 15.33 -9.59
C HIS A 84 -1.29 14.84 -8.83
N LEU A 85 -0.94 13.55 -8.91
CA LEU A 85 0.33 13.01 -8.38
C LEU A 85 1.18 12.38 -9.47
#